data_AF-A0ABD0T263-F1
#
_entry.id   AF-A0ABD0T263-F1
#
_cell.length_a   1.000
_cell.length_b   1.000
_cell.length_c   1.000
_cell.angle_alpha   90.00
_cell.angle_beta   90.00
_cell.angle_gamma   90.00
#
_symmetry.space_group_name_H-M   'P 1'
#
loop_
_entity.id
_entity.type
_entity.pdbx_description
1 polymer ?
#
loop_
_entity_poly.entity_id
_entity_poly.type
_entity_poly.pdbx_seq_one_letter_code
_entity_poly.pdbx_strand_id
1 'polypeptide(L)'
;MQTLLKFYKTFKLPNFQDLYAKVKVVFPTGDIVQFRRALTSMGFDYRKTINGMMIAEDPKLTFERYHYLKKIKKVRSSNVGIYYLEERYIDKKFAFNKPDFVNDPLHGKNDANHIWEGFYLYHVLSDSGLDHHFITNKISKEVHNKWVVDNLLKLIKPGCAIVIDNHPLHGELVDDTVTRYHSKADMLNWLRKKSIPCSENMCKAELYDLISRCNKPTETYNFDQLLKIHGHEVLRLPTGCNALSPTHLYWVEISKRMPFFKKNNAECTLVELEDAIIPTINETHKGIWEHIKQKVIYSEQVLEKLYTETEEALEYCDPFDVKNIDQHAKIPEYFYLLDGYC
;
A
#
# COMPACT_ATOMS: atom_id res chain seq x y z
N MET A 1 5.75 9.91 14.22
CA MET A 1 5.38 11.30 13.86
C MET A 1 5.10 12.22 15.04
N GLN A 2 4.07 12.04 15.87
CA GLN A 2 3.70 13.01 16.93
C GLN A 2 4.87 13.38 17.88
N THR A 3 5.63 12.40 18.35
CA THR A 3 6.81 12.64 19.18
C THR A 3 7.89 13.43 18.45
N LEU A 4 8.13 13.10 17.18
CA LEU A 4 9.11 13.76 16.33
C LEU A 4 8.76 15.24 16.10
N LEU A 5 7.48 15.51 15.81
CA LEU A 5 6.95 16.87 15.68
C LEU A 5 7.16 17.71 16.95
N LYS A 6 7.01 17.13 18.14
CA LYS A 6 7.28 17.84 19.40
C LYS A 6 8.74 18.30 19.51
N PHE A 7 9.70 17.52 19.00
CA PHE A 7 11.10 17.94 18.97
C PHE A 7 11.32 19.09 17.99
N TYR A 8 10.76 18.98 16.78
CA TYR A 8 10.87 20.03 15.75
C TYR A 8 10.31 21.37 16.23
N LYS A 9 9.13 21.36 16.89
CA LYS A 9 8.54 22.57 17.49
C LYS A 9 9.38 23.22 18.59
N THR A 10 10.38 22.51 19.12
CA THR A 10 11.34 23.03 20.10
C THR A 10 12.72 23.29 19.49
N PHE A 11 12.84 23.26 18.16
CA PHE A 11 14.09 23.42 17.40
C PHE A 11 15.19 22.43 17.80
N LYS A 12 14.79 21.24 18.28
CA LYS A 12 15.72 20.17 18.65
C LYS A 12 15.79 19.16 17.51
N LEU A 13 17.00 18.72 17.17
CA LEU A 13 17.27 17.64 16.22
C LEU A 13 17.40 16.32 17.00
N PRO A 14 16.33 15.50 17.12
CA PRO A 14 16.40 14.30 17.94
C PRO A 14 17.19 13.20 17.25
N ASN A 15 17.93 12.44 18.05
CA ASN A 15 18.50 11.17 17.64
C ASN A 15 17.55 10.00 18.01
N PHE A 16 17.91 8.76 17.64
CA PHE A 16 17.07 7.60 17.92
C PHE A 16 16.89 7.35 19.43
N GLN A 17 17.89 7.66 20.25
CA GLN A 17 17.80 7.51 21.70
C GLN A 17 16.81 8.51 22.30
N ASP A 18 16.82 9.76 21.82
CA ASP A 18 15.86 10.79 22.25
C ASP A 18 14.42 10.37 21.94
N LEU A 19 14.18 9.87 20.73
CA LEU A 19 12.86 9.36 20.33
C LEU A 19 12.46 8.13 21.15
N TYR A 20 13.35 7.14 21.26
CA TYR A 20 13.09 5.91 21.99
C TYR A 20 12.77 6.18 23.46
N ALA A 21 13.50 7.06 24.12
CA ALA A 21 13.26 7.45 25.51
C ALA A 21 11.84 8.01 25.74
N LYS A 22 11.25 8.64 24.72
CA LYS A 22 9.89 9.20 24.76
C LYS A 22 8.80 8.19 24.42
N VAL A 23 9.10 7.15 23.65
CA VAL A 23 8.08 6.20 23.15
C VAL A 23 8.21 4.79 23.71
N LYS A 24 9.28 4.45 24.44
CA LYS A 24 9.49 3.11 25.03
C LYS A 24 8.35 2.60 25.91
N VAL A 25 7.53 3.49 26.47
CA VAL A 25 6.35 3.11 27.27
C VAL A 25 5.23 2.56 26.37
N VAL A 26 5.15 3.07 25.14
CA VAL A 26 4.15 2.69 24.12
C VAL A 26 4.72 1.65 23.14
N PHE A 27 6.04 1.51 23.09
CA PHE A 27 6.77 0.48 22.34
C PHE A 27 7.42 -0.50 23.33
N PRO A 28 6.63 -1.38 23.98
CA PRO A 28 7.09 -2.17 25.13
C PRO A 28 8.05 -3.31 24.76
N THR A 29 8.21 -3.61 23.48
CA THR A 29 9.03 -4.73 23.00
C THR A 29 10.18 -4.24 22.14
N GLY A 30 11.40 -4.53 22.60
CA GLY A 30 12.62 -4.38 21.83
C GLY A 30 13.60 -3.36 22.41
N ASP A 31 14.87 -3.56 22.11
CA ASP A 31 15.93 -2.61 22.46
C ASP A 31 15.99 -1.44 21.46
N ILE A 32 16.90 -0.49 21.71
CA ILE A 32 17.12 0.66 20.82
C ILE A 32 17.48 0.25 19.38
N VAL A 33 18.11 -0.91 19.19
CA VAL A 33 18.50 -1.42 17.87
C VAL A 33 17.27 -1.88 17.10
N GLN A 34 16.37 -2.61 17.76
CA GLN A 34 15.10 -3.03 17.19
C GLN A 34 14.20 -1.83 16.88
N PHE A 35 14.13 -0.85 17.78
CA PHE A 35 13.42 0.41 17.56
C PHE A 35 13.94 1.16 16.34
N ARG A 36 15.27 1.29 16.21
CA ARG A 36 15.88 1.93 15.03
C ARG A 36 15.52 1.19 13.75
N ARG A 37 15.67 -0.15 13.74
CA ARG A 37 15.32 -0.97 12.56
C ARG A 37 13.87 -0.80 12.14
N ALA A 38 12.95 -0.79 13.11
CA ALA A 38 11.52 -0.58 12.86
C ALA A 38 11.21 0.83 12.33
N LEU A 39 11.88 1.87 12.82
CA LEU A 39 11.71 3.22 12.28
C LEU A 39 12.26 3.34 10.85
N THR A 40 13.46 2.79 10.61
CA THR A 40 14.08 2.79 9.28
C THR A 40 13.22 2.04 8.26
N SER A 41 12.64 0.90 8.63
CA SER A 41 11.71 0.18 7.76
C SER A 41 10.38 0.91 7.54
N MET A 42 10.00 1.85 8.41
CA MET A 42 8.86 2.76 8.20
C MET A 42 9.26 4.03 7.41
N GLY A 43 10.51 4.13 6.95
CA GLY A 43 11.02 5.27 6.19
C GLY A 43 11.51 6.45 7.03
N PHE A 44 11.72 6.27 8.33
CA PHE A 44 12.36 7.27 9.19
C PHE A 44 13.84 6.98 9.35
N ASP A 45 14.69 7.89 8.89
CA ASP A 45 16.14 7.74 9.04
C ASP A 45 16.84 9.09 9.25
N TYR A 46 18.13 9.05 9.56
CA TYR A 46 18.95 10.23 9.63
C TYR A 46 19.10 10.90 8.27
N ARG A 47 18.85 12.21 8.26
CA ARG A 47 19.13 13.11 7.14
C ARG A 47 20.11 14.17 7.59
N LYS A 48 21.06 14.47 6.71
CA LYS A 48 22.08 15.48 6.96
C LYS A 48 21.48 16.88 6.81
N THR A 49 21.79 17.74 7.76
CA THR A 49 21.49 19.18 7.71
C THR A 49 22.78 19.97 7.59
N ILE A 50 22.70 21.28 7.40
CA ILE A 50 23.87 22.16 7.38
C ILE A 50 24.69 22.12 8.68
N ASN A 51 24.05 21.82 9.82
CA ASN A 51 24.65 21.89 11.16
C ASN A 51 24.65 20.55 11.91
N GLY A 52 24.29 19.44 11.26
CA GLY A 52 24.28 18.13 11.91
C GLY A 52 23.47 17.05 11.18
N MET A 53 22.88 16.15 11.96
CA MET A 53 21.99 15.10 11.48
C MET A 53 20.68 15.19 12.24
N MET A 54 19.57 14.90 11.57
CA MET A 54 18.26 14.81 12.21
C MET A 54 17.49 13.62 11.66
N ILE A 55 16.65 13.00 12.49
CA ILE A 55 15.71 11.99 11.98
C ILE A 55 14.62 12.72 11.22
N ALA A 56 14.33 12.28 10.01
CA ALA A 56 13.21 12.75 9.21
C ALA A 56 12.59 11.57 8.46
N GLU A 57 11.32 11.71 8.11
CA GLU A 57 10.66 10.75 7.24
C GLU A 57 11.10 10.94 5.78
N ASP A 58 11.13 9.87 5.00
CA ASP A 58 11.36 9.93 3.57
C ASP A 58 10.27 10.77 2.86
N PRO A 59 10.66 11.88 2.18
CA PRO A 59 9.70 12.70 1.45
C PRO A 59 8.88 11.92 0.43
N LYS A 60 9.42 10.86 -0.21
CA LYS A 60 8.68 10.02 -1.17
C LYS A 60 7.42 9.43 -0.53
N LEU A 61 7.56 8.86 0.68
CA LEU A 61 6.43 8.28 1.42
C LEU A 61 5.45 9.36 1.86
N THR A 62 5.95 10.54 2.26
CA THR A 62 5.05 11.64 2.65
C THR A 62 4.21 12.15 1.48
N PHE A 63 4.81 12.27 0.29
CA PHE A 63 4.13 12.71 -0.92
C PHE A 63 3.15 11.66 -1.42
N GLU A 64 3.51 10.38 -1.39
CA GLU A 64 2.61 9.26 -1.69
C GLU A 64 1.34 9.32 -0.81
N ARG A 65 1.52 9.45 0.51
CA ARG A 65 0.42 9.59 1.46
C ARG A 65 -0.44 10.82 1.18
N TYR A 66 0.17 11.98 0.99
CA TYR A 66 -0.54 13.22 0.65
C TYR A 66 -1.40 13.07 -0.62
N HIS A 67 -0.82 12.50 -1.69
CA HIS A 67 -1.53 12.32 -2.95
C HIS A 67 -2.68 11.32 -2.83
N TYR A 68 -2.51 10.24 -2.08
CA TYR A 68 -3.60 9.32 -1.77
C TYR A 68 -4.73 10.01 -1.02
N LEU A 69 -4.42 10.75 0.06
CA LEU A 69 -5.39 11.47 0.89
C LEU A 69 -6.24 12.45 0.06
N LYS A 70 -5.59 13.21 -0.83
CA LYS A 70 -6.29 14.09 -1.77
C LYS A 70 -7.24 13.33 -2.70
N LYS A 71 -6.80 12.20 -3.27
CA LYS A 71 -7.61 11.39 -4.19
C LYS A 71 -8.80 10.76 -3.48
N ILE A 72 -8.59 10.08 -2.35
CA ILE A 72 -9.67 9.35 -1.67
C ILE A 72 -10.77 10.30 -1.17
N LYS A 73 -10.40 11.51 -0.72
CA LYS A 73 -11.37 12.56 -0.36
C LYS A 73 -12.18 13.03 -1.56
N LYS A 74 -11.52 13.26 -2.70
CA LYS A 74 -12.21 13.64 -3.95
C LYS A 74 -13.20 12.57 -4.38
N VAL A 75 -12.77 11.30 -4.37
CA VAL A 75 -13.62 10.14 -4.68
C VAL A 75 -14.84 10.09 -3.77
N ARG A 76 -14.66 10.17 -2.44
CA ARG A 76 -15.78 10.18 -1.48
C ARG A 76 -16.72 11.37 -1.67
N SER A 77 -16.22 12.53 -2.06
CA SER A 77 -17.06 13.70 -2.37
C SER A 77 -17.81 13.61 -3.70
N SER A 78 -17.37 12.73 -4.61
CA SER A 78 -17.94 12.59 -5.96
C SER A 78 -19.10 11.59 -6.01
N ASN A 79 -19.48 10.99 -4.89
CA ASN A 79 -20.55 10.00 -4.76
C ASN A 79 -20.45 8.81 -5.73
N VAL A 80 -19.21 8.43 -6.09
CA VAL A 80 -18.92 7.20 -6.83
C VAL A 80 -18.78 6.03 -5.86
N GLY A 81 -19.16 4.82 -6.29
CA GLY A 81 -18.94 3.62 -5.49
C GLY A 81 -17.45 3.38 -5.26
N ILE A 82 -17.08 2.96 -4.06
CA ILE A 82 -15.70 2.59 -3.69
C ILE A 82 -15.67 1.10 -3.39
N TYR A 83 -14.83 0.38 -4.12
CA TYR A 83 -14.56 -1.03 -3.91
C TYR A 83 -13.15 -1.20 -3.37
N TYR A 84 -13.01 -2.03 -2.34
CA TYR A 84 -11.73 -2.36 -1.71
C TYR A 84 -11.38 -3.79 -2.09
N LEU A 85 -10.32 -3.91 -2.89
CA LEU A 85 -9.85 -5.18 -3.43
C LEU A 85 -8.63 -5.65 -2.64
N GLU A 86 -8.65 -6.90 -2.18
CA GLU A 86 -7.55 -7.47 -1.41
C GLU A 86 -7.59 -9.01 -1.39
N GLU A 87 -6.45 -9.61 -1.05
CA GLU A 87 -6.30 -11.04 -0.79
C GLU A 87 -5.91 -11.35 0.66
N ARG A 88 -6.34 -12.53 1.13
CA ARG A 88 -6.01 -13.05 2.45
C ARG A 88 -5.67 -14.54 2.39
N TYR A 89 -4.59 -14.96 3.04
CA TYR A 89 -4.36 -16.37 3.36
C TYR A 89 -5.00 -16.68 4.72
N ILE A 90 -5.83 -17.71 4.77
CA ILE A 90 -6.59 -18.10 5.96
C ILE A 90 -6.30 -19.56 6.26
N ASP A 91 -5.84 -19.85 7.47
CA ASP A 91 -5.55 -21.21 7.91
C ASP A 91 -6.55 -21.74 8.96
N LYS A 92 -6.52 -23.06 9.18
CA LYS A 92 -7.34 -23.78 10.17
C LYS A 92 -7.09 -23.33 11.63
N LYS A 93 -6.05 -22.54 11.88
CA LYS A 93 -5.73 -21.94 13.18
C LYS A 93 -6.33 -20.54 13.32
N PHE A 94 -7.13 -20.10 12.34
CA PHE A 94 -7.68 -18.75 12.26
C PHE A 94 -6.59 -17.68 12.20
N ALA A 95 -5.47 -17.97 11.56
CA ALA A 95 -4.54 -16.94 11.15
C ALA A 95 -5.03 -16.31 9.84
N PHE A 96 -4.98 -14.97 9.77
CA PHE A 96 -5.44 -14.18 8.62
C PHE A 96 -4.29 -13.34 8.09
N ASN A 97 -3.40 -13.98 7.33
CA ASN A 97 -2.14 -13.37 6.90
C ASN A 97 -2.28 -12.75 5.52
N LYS A 98 -1.53 -11.67 5.26
CA LYS A 98 -1.27 -11.27 3.88
C LYS A 98 -0.57 -12.41 3.15
N PRO A 99 -0.97 -12.72 1.90
CA PRO A 99 -0.27 -13.78 1.16
C PRO A 99 1.18 -13.39 0.87
N ASP A 100 2.13 -14.30 1.07
CA ASP A 100 3.54 -14.05 0.71
C ASP A 100 3.80 -14.53 -0.72
N PHE A 101 3.59 -13.67 -1.71
CA PHE A 101 3.82 -14.05 -3.11
C PHE A 101 5.26 -14.51 -3.42
N VAL A 102 6.26 -14.09 -2.62
CA VAL A 102 7.68 -14.33 -2.93
C VAL A 102 8.20 -15.59 -2.27
N ASN A 103 7.86 -15.82 -1.00
CA ASN A 103 8.41 -16.91 -0.20
C ASN A 103 7.40 -17.99 0.16
N ASP A 104 6.13 -17.85 -0.20
CA ASP A 104 5.17 -18.91 0.07
C ASP A 104 5.54 -20.16 -0.75
N PRO A 105 5.78 -21.32 -0.09
CA PRO A 105 6.10 -22.57 -0.79
C PRO A 105 5.01 -23.00 -1.79
N LEU A 106 3.79 -22.43 -1.69
CA LEU A 106 2.69 -22.59 -2.63
C LEU A 106 2.90 -21.87 -3.97
N HIS A 107 3.96 -21.08 -4.11
CA HIS A 107 4.35 -20.46 -5.38
C HIS A 107 4.98 -21.50 -6.32
N GLY A 108 4.12 -22.25 -7.03
CA GLY A 108 4.49 -23.03 -8.20
C GLY A 108 5.18 -24.38 -7.96
N LYS A 109 5.34 -24.84 -6.71
CA LYS A 109 5.73 -26.23 -6.44
C LYS A 109 4.48 -27.09 -6.22
N ASN A 110 4.22 -28.00 -7.15
CA ASN A 110 3.35 -29.16 -6.94
C ASN A 110 3.98 -30.07 -5.88
N ASP A 111 4.05 -29.63 -4.63
CA ASP A 111 4.48 -30.50 -3.54
C ASP A 111 3.22 -31.13 -2.91
N ALA A 112 2.88 -32.33 -3.38
CA ALA A 112 1.75 -33.11 -2.89
C ALA A 112 1.85 -33.45 -1.39
N ASN A 113 3.00 -33.15 -0.75
CA ASN A 113 3.27 -33.41 0.66
C ASN A 113 3.10 -32.18 1.58
N HIS A 114 2.85 -30.97 1.05
CA HIS A 114 2.42 -29.87 1.90
C HIS A 114 0.93 -30.02 2.22
N ILE A 115 0.65 -30.54 3.41
CA ILE A 115 -0.70 -30.65 3.96
C ILE A 115 -1.31 -29.24 3.95
N TRP A 116 -2.33 -29.06 3.13
CA TRP A 116 -3.11 -27.83 2.96
C TRP A 116 -3.68 -27.39 4.32
N GLU A 117 -3.01 -26.48 5.03
CA GLU A 117 -3.51 -25.96 6.31
C GLU A 117 -4.43 -24.74 6.13
N GLY A 118 -4.61 -24.25 4.91
CA GLY A 118 -5.40 -23.05 4.61
C GLY A 118 -5.76 -22.86 3.15
N PHE A 119 -6.39 -21.73 2.85
CA PHE A 119 -6.78 -21.28 1.51
C PHE A 119 -6.56 -19.78 1.34
N TYR A 120 -6.52 -19.33 0.09
CA TYR A 120 -6.53 -17.91 -0.26
C TYR A 120 -7.95 -17.46 -0.57
N LEU A 121 -8.31 -16.31 -0.02
CA LEU A 121 -9.54 -15.59 -0.30
C LEU A 121 -9.20 -14.29 -1.03
N TYR A 122 -9.57 -14.20 -2.29
CA TYR A 122 -9.66 -12.94 -3.02
C TYR A 122 -11.02 -12.34 -2.72
N HIS A 123 -11.09 -11.07 -2.35
CA HIS A 123 -12.36 -10.44 -2.01
C HIS A 123 -12.46 -9.00 -2.45
N VAL A 124 -13.71 -8.58 -2.65
CA VAL A 124 -14.09 -7.21 -2.97
C VAL A 124 -15.10 -6.77 -1.92
N LEU A 125 -14.73 -5.76 -1.14
CA LEU A 125 -15.61 -5.14 -0.16
C LEU A 125 -16.10 -3.78 -0.66
N SER A 126 -17.33 -3.42 -0.31
CA SER A 126 -17.82 -2.05 -0.44
C SER A 126 -18.71 -1.71 0.76
N ASP A 127 -19.38 -0.56 0.70
CA ASP A 127 -20.40 -0.21 1.68
C ASP A 127 -21.53 -1.24 1.77
N SER A 128 -21.78 -2.02 0.71
CA SER A 128 -22.82 -3.06 0.70
C SER A 128 -22.37 -4.39 1.33
N GLY A 129 -21.10 -4.57 1.65
CA GLY A 129 -20.56 -5.82 2.20
C GLY A 129 -19.55 -6.48 1.28
N LEU A 130 -19.53 -7.81 1.34
CA LEU A 130 -18.74 -8.64 0.44
C LEU A 130 -19.44 -8.75 -0.92
N ASP A 131 -19.09 -7.87 -1.86
CA ASP A 131 -19.68 -7.84 -3.20
C ASP A 131 -19.29 -9.07 -4.02
N HIS A 132 -18.03 -9.51 -3.86
CA HIS A 132 -17.53 -10.68 -4.56
C HIS A 132 -16.38 -11.32 -3.78
N HIS A 133 -16.23 -12.63 -3.97
CA HIS A 133 -15.08 -13.35 -3.45
C HIS A 133 -14.73 -14.54 -4.33
N PHE A 134 -13.51 -15.04 -4.16
CA PHE A 134 -13.03 -16.25 -4.80
C PHE A 134 -12.08 -16.97 -3.84
N ILE A 135 -12.41 -18.21 -3.50
CA ILE A 135 -11.58 -19.09 -2.67
C ILE A 135 -10.76 -19.99 -3.59
N THR A 136 -9.47 -20.11 -3.30
CA THR A 136 -8.56 -20.98 -4.04
C THR A 136 -7.42 -21.44 -3.16
N ASN A 137 -6.82 -22.57 -3.50
CA ASN A 137 -5.58 -23.06 -2.90
C ASN A 137 -4.33 -22.63 -3.68
N LYS A 138 -4.47 -21.74 -4.68
CA LYS A 138 -3.37 -21.27 -5.52
C LYS A 138 -3.27 -19.75 -5.53
N ILE A 139 -2.04 -19.26 -5.39
CA ILE A 139 -1.74 -17.85 -5.56
C ILE A 139 -0.77 -17.63 -6.72
N SER A 140 -1.23 -16.93 -7.74
CA SER A 140 -0.41 -16.61 -8.92
C SER A 140 -0.97 -15.37 -9.63
N LYS A 141 -0.12 -14.72 -10.44
CA LYS A 141 -0.52 -13.58 -11.27
C LYS A 141 -1.58 -14.00 -12.29
N GLU A 142 -1.49 -15.21 -12.83
CA GLU A 142 -2.45 -15.75 -13.81
C GLU A 142 -3.82 -15.96 -13.18
N VAL A 143 -3.88 -16.50 -11.96
CA VAL A 143 -5.12 -16.69 -11.21
C VAL A 143 -5.77 -15.34 -10.90
N HIS A 144 -4.98 -14.39 -10.38
CA HIS A 144 -5.46 -13.03 -10.09
C HIS A 144 -5.98 -12.33 -11.36
N ASN A 145 -5.21 -12.33 -12.45
CA ASN A 145 -5.59 -11.67 -13.71
C ASN A 145 -6.84 -12.29 -14.33
N LYS A 146 -6.95 -13.63 -14.31
CA LYS A 146 -8.14 -14.33 -14.78
C LYS A 146 -9.36 -13.93 -13.96
N TRP A 147 -9.24 -13.93 -12.63
CA TRP A 147 -10.33 -13.55 -11.75
C TRP A 147 -10.79 -12.10 -12.00
N VAL A 148 -9.85 -11.18 -12.22
CA VAL A 148 -10.14 -9.78 -12.54
C VAL A 148 -10.93 -9.64 -13.83
N VAL A 149 -10.44 -10.24 -14.92
CA VAL A 149 -11.04 -10.10 -16.26
C VAL A 149 -12.37 -10.83 -16.34
N ASP A 150 -12.43 -12.05 -15.81
CA ASP A 150 -13.60 -12.90 -15.96
C ASP A 150 -14.73 -12.56 -14.99
N ASN A 151 -14.41 -11.96 -13.83
CA ASN A 151 -15.38 -11.71 -12.76
C ASN A 151 -15.39 -10.24 -12.33
N LEU A 152 -14.29 -9.70 -11.79
CA LEU A 152 -14.27 -8.37 -11.15
C LEU A 152 -14.85 -7.28 -12.07
N LEU A 153 -14.33 -7.18 -13.30
CA LEU A 153 -14.73 -6.15 -14.28
C LEU A 153 -16.21 -6.22 -14.68
N LYS A 154 -16.86 -7.38 -14.53
CA LYS A 154 -18.28 -7.57 -14.88
C LYS A 154 -19.21 -7.23 -13.72
N LEU A 155 -18.69 -7.21 -12.49
CA LEU A 155 -19.49 -7.10 -11.26
C LEU A 155 -19.46 -5.69 -10.66
N ILE A 156 -18.33 -5.00 -10.78
CA ILE A 156 -18.19 -3.65 -10.25
C ILE A 156 -19.02 -2.64 -11.06
N LYS A 157 -19.58 -1.65 -10.37
CA LYS A 157 -20.34 -0.58 -11.02
C LYS A 157 -19.43 0.23 -11.97
N PRO A 158 -19.91 0.61 -13.17
CA PRO A 158 -19.16 1.49 -14.07
C PRO A 158 -18.77 2.80 -13.39
N GLY A 159 -17.58 3.33 -13.67
CA GLY A 159 -17.13 4.61 -13.13
C GLY A 159 -16.83 4.61 -11.63
N CYS A 160 -16.68 3.44 -11.00
CA CYS A 160 -16.30 3.32 -9.60
C CYS A 160 -14.81 3.60 -9.35
N ALA A 161 -14.48 3.79 -8.08
CA ALA A 161 -13.11 3.79 -7.59
C ALA A 161 -12.77 2.44 -6.97
N ILE A 162 -11.55 1.98 -7.24
CA ILE A 162 -11.00 0.72 -6.74
C ILE A 162 -9.78 1.04 -5.88
N VAL A 163 -9.84 0.67 -4.61
CA VAL A 163 -8.75 0.81 -3.65
C VAL A 163 -8.04 -0.54 -3.51
N ILE A 164 -6.73 -0.54 -3.72
CA ILE A 164 -5.85 -1.71 -3.63
C ILE A 164 -4.60 -1.38 -2.82
N ASP A 165 -3.91 -2.39 -2.29
CA ASP A 165 -2.56 -2.18 -1.78
C ASP A 165 -1.51 -2.20 -2.93
N ASN A 166 -0.23 -2.17 -2.57
CA ASN A 166 0.86 -2.22 -3.53
C ASN A 166 1.36 -3.64 -3.85
N HIS A 167 0.66 -4.69 -3.40
CA HIS A 167 1.13 -6.07 -3.45
C HIS A 167 1.57 -6.50 -4.88
N PRO A 168 2.64 -7.31 -5.02
CA PRO A 168 3.18 -7.70 -6.33
C PRO A 168 2.19 -8.42 -7.27
N LEU A 169 1.09 -8.96 -6.75
CA LEU A 169 0.01 -9.53 -7.56
C LEU A 169 -0.75 -8.48 -8.37
N HIS A 170 -0.84 -7.25 -7.88
CA HIS A 170 -1.56 -6.16 -8.54
C HIS A 170 -0.75 -5.52 -9.68
N GLY A 171 0.11 -6.32 -10.31
CA GLY A 171 0.81 -5.94 -11.52
C GLY A 171 2.26 -5.55 -11.32
N GLU A 172 2.94 -5.50 -12.46
CA GLU A 172 4.30 -4.99 -12.57
C GLU A 172 4.24 -3.55 -13.03
N LEU A 173 5.29 -2.81 -12.69
CA LEU A 173 5.54 -1.52 -13.29
C LEU A 173 5.65 -1.70 -14.81
N VAL A 174 4.82 -0.98 -15.55
CA VAL A 174 4.96 -0.90 -17.00
C VAL A 174 6.23 -0.12 -17.26
N ASP A 175 7.24 -0.83 -17.79
CA ASP A 175 8.44 -0.21 -18.31
C ASP A 175 8.07 0.57 -19.58
N ASP A 176 7.73 1.85 -19.37
CA ASP A 176 7.46 2.83 -20.42
C ASP A 176 8.73 3.63 -20.74
N THR A 177 9.92 3.09 -20.42
CA THR A 177 11.19 3.79 -20.65
C THR A 177 11.59 3.76 -22.12
N VAL A 178 11.80 4.95 -22.66
CA VAL A 178 12.38 5.12 -23.98
C VAL A 178 13.89 5.29 -23.81
N THR A 179 14.65 4.34 -24.34
CA THR A 179 16.12 4.39 -24.41
C THR A 179 16.62 5.06 -25.70
N ARG A 180 17.91 5.43 -25.74
CA ARG A 180 18.57 5.99 -26.95
C ARG A 180 18.53 5.05 -28.16
N TYR A 181 18.25 3.77 -27.96
CA TYR A 181 18.19 2.77 -29.02
C TYR A 181 16.86 2.74 -29.76
N HIS A 182 15.77 3.25 -29.17
CA HIS A 182 14.45 3.31 -29.81
C HIS A 182 14.45 4.14 -31.10
N SER A 183 13.56 3.84 -32.04
CA SER A 183 13.48 4.59 -33.29
C SER A 183 12.92 6.00 -33.08
N LYS A 184 13.11 6.87 -34.08
CA LYS A 184 12.47 8.21 -34.09
C LYS A 184 10.94 8.09 -34.02
N ALA A 185 10.37 7.08 -34.69
CA ALA A 185 8.94 6.82 -34.68
C ALA A 185 8.45 6.43 -33.28
N ASP A 186 9.18 5.55 -32.58
CA ASP A 186 8.85 5.15 -31.21
C ASP A 186 8.88 6.36 -30.26
N MET A 187 9.90 7.22 -30.37
CA MET A 187 10.03 8.44 -29.58
C MET A 187 8.87 9.42 -29.84
N LEU A 188 8.49 9.63 -31.10
CA LEU A 188 7.34 10.47 -31.46
C LEU A 188 6.03 9.88 -30.93
N ASN A 189 5.83 8.57 -31.07
CA ASN A 189 4.63 7.89 -30.58
C ASN A 189 4.52 7.97 -29.06
N TRP A 190 5.63 7.81 -28.33
CA TRP A 190 5.65 7.97 -26.88
C TRP A 190 5.27 9.39 -26.46
N LEU A 191 5.85 10.41 -27.09
CA LEU A 191 5.53 11.83 -26.81
C LEU A 191 4.05 12.13 -27.10
N ARG A 192 3.51 11.64 -28.21
CA ARG A 192 2.08 11.76 -28.55
C ARG A 192 1.18 11.07 -27.53
N LYS A 193 1.51 9.84 -27.12
CA LYS A 193 0.77 9.07 -26.12
C LYS A 193 0.72 9.81 -24.77
N LYS A 194 1.80 10.48 -24.38
CA LYS A 194 1.88 11.30 -23.16
C LYS A 194 1.31 12.72 -23.34
N SER A 195 0.76 13.06 -24.50
CA SER A 195 0.29 14.40 -24.84
C SER A 195 1.35 15.49 -24.67
N ILE A 196 2.63 15.15 -24.92
CA ILE A 196 3.75 16.09 -24.88
C ILE A 196 3.92 16.69 -26.28
N PRO A 197 3.87 18.03 -26.45
CA PRO A 197 4.08 18.67 -27.73
C PRO A 197 5.45 18.31 -28.32
N CYS A 198 5.46 17.79 -29.55
CA CYS A 198 6.66 17.45 -30.29
C CYS A 198 6.46 17.70 -31.79
N SER A 199 7.55 17.94 -32.51
CA SER A 199 7.52 18.16 -33.96
C SER A 199 8.12 16.97 -34.69
N GLU A 200 7.51 16.57 -35.82
CA GLU A 200 8.04 15.51 -36.69
C GLU A 200 9.42 15.87 -37.27
N ASN A 201 9.78 17.16 -37.28
CA ASN A 201 11.07 17.63 -37.80
C ASN A 201 12.22 17.44 -36.79
N MET A 202 11.93 17.22 -35.50
CA MET A 202 12.97 17.01 -34.48
C MET A 202 13.82 15.79 -34.81
N CYS A 203 15.12 15.89 -34.61
CA CYS A 203 16.03 14.76 -34.74
C CYS A 203 15.89 13.83 -33.53
N LYS A 204 16.40 12.59 -33.67
CA LYS A 204 16.31 11.57 -32.61
C LYS A 204 16.95 12.04 -31.28
N ALA A 205 18.02 12.84 -31.34
CA ALA A 205 18.66 13.41 -30.16
C ALA A 205 17.75 14.41 -29.42
N GLU A 206 17.15 15.37 -30.15
CA GLU A 206 16.22 16.34 -29.57
C GLU A 206 14.97 15.69 -28.98
N LEU A 207 14.44 14.65 -29.66
CA LEU A 207 13.32 13.87 -29.15
C LEU A 207 13.69 13.14 -27.86
N TYR A 208 14.86 12.51 -27.81
CA TYR A 208 15.33 11.84 -26.59
C TYR A 208 15.58 12.84 -25.45
N ASP A 209 16.13 14.02 -25.72
CA ASP A 209 16.35 15.06 -24.71
C ASP A 209 15.03 15.67 -24.21
N LEU A 210 14.01 15.76 -25.05
CA LEU A 210 12.66 16.12 -24.62
C LEU A 210 12.06 15.02 -23.73
N ILE A 211 12.16 13.77 -24.16
CA ILE A 211 11.68 12.62 -23.39
C ILE A 211 12.39 12.55 -22.04
N SER A 212 13.72 12.67 -21.96
CA SER A 212 14.44 12.58 -20.69
C SER A 212 14.06 13.68 -19.70
N ARG A 213 13.73 14.88 -20.17
CA ARG A 213 13.22 15.99 -19.35
C ARG A 213 11.79 15.79 -18.86
N CYS A 214 10.96 15.12 -19.65
CA CYS A 214 9.54 14.91 -19.34
C CYS A 214 9.24 13.55 -18.71
N ASN A 215 10.14 12.57 -18.88
CA ASN A 215 10.04 11.22 -18.36
C ASN A 215 10.33 11.23 -16.86
N LYS A 216 9.39 11.77 -16.11
CA LYS A 216 9.22 11.37 -14.73
C LYS A 216 8.74 9.91 -14.79
N PRO A 217 9.40 8.96 -14.12
CA PRO A 217 8.89 7.61 -13.99
C PRO A 217 7.49 7.71 -13.37
N THR A 218 6.46 7.69 -14.19
CA THR A 218 5.12 7.43 -13.70
C THR A 218 5.09 5.94 -13.49
N GLU A 219 5.28 5.52 -12.24
CA GLU A 219 5.05 4.15 -11.78
C GLU A 219 3.60 3.80 -12.17
N THR A 220 3.43 3.20 -13.34
CA THR A 220 2.12 2.88 -13.90
C THR A 220 2.05 1.37 -13.98
N TYR A 221 1.19 0.77 -13.17
CA TYR A 221 1.05 -0.68 -13.16
C TYR A 221 0.15 -1.13 -14.30
N ASN A 222 0.44 -2.28 -14.89
CA ASN A 222 -0.41 -2.85 -15.96
C ASN A 222 -1.85 -3.07 -15.48
N PHE A 223 -2.02 -3.46 -14.23
CA PHE A 223 -3.31 -3.60 -13.56
C PHE A 223 -4.08 -2.27 -13.48
N ASP A 224 -3.40 -1.19 -13.13
CA ASP A 224 -4.01 0.14 -13.06
C ASP A 224 -4.50 0.60 -14.45
N GLN A 225 -3.73 0.29 -15.50
CA GLN A 225 -4.10 0.61 -16.88
C GLN A 225 -5.34 -0.19 -17.31
N LEU A 226 -5.38 -1.48 -16.98
CA LEU A 226 -6.52 -2.35 -17.29
C LEU A 226 -7.81 -1.76 -16.69
N LEU A 227 -7.82 -1.44 -15.40
CA LEU A 227 -8.99 -0.87 -14.73
C LEU A 227 -9.38 0.51 -15.28
N LYS A 228 -8.39 1.37 -15.58
CA LYS A 228 -8.62 2.70 -16.17
C LYS A 228 -9.23 2.63 -17.57
N ILE A 229 -8.78 1.70 -18.41
CA ILE A 229 -9.35 1.51 -19.77
C ILE A 229 -10.82 1.10 -19.69
N HIS A 230 -11.21 0.39 -18.62
CA HIS A 230 -12.60 0.04 -18.33
C HIS A 230 -13.38 1.16 -17.61
N GLY A 231 -12.79 2.35 -17.46
CA GLY A 231 -13.45 3.53 -16.91
C GLY A 231 -13.44 3.61 -15.38
N HIS A 232 -12.59 2.82 -14.69
CA HIS A 232 -12.49 2.84 -13.24
C HIS A 232 -11.28 3.65 -12.75
N GLU A 233 -11.45 4.37 -11.64
CA GLU A 233 -10.34 5.07 -10.99
C GLU A 233 -9.62 4.11 -10.02
N VAL A 234 -8.29 4.09 -10.05
CA VAL A 234 -7.47 3.22 -9.18
C VAL A 234 -6.72 4.04 -8.15
N LEU A 235 -6.89 3.67 -6.88
CA LEU A 235 -6.25 4.29 -5.72
C LEU A 235 -5.41 3.24 -5.01
N ARG A 236 -4.09 3.34 -5.14
CA ARG A 236 -3.15 2.51 -4.37
C ARG A 236 -2.96 3.07 -2.98
N LEU A 237 -3.14 2.21 -1.98
CA LEU A 237 -2.90 2.54 -0.58
C LEU A 237 -1.43 2.91 -0.38
N PRO A 238 -1.12 3.92 0.43
CA PRO A 238 0.25 4.29 0.69
C PRO A 238 1.00 3.18 1.42
N THR A 239 2.22 2.95 0.95
CA THR A 239 3.10 1.92 1.49
C THR A 239 3.32 2.11 3.01
N GLY A 240 3.18 1.02 3.77
CA GLY A 240 3.39 1.01 5.23
C GLY A 240 2.35 1.77 6.06
N CYS A 241 1.19 2.13 5.49
CA CYS A 241 0.17 2.93 6.18
C CYS A 241 -1.15 2.18 6.39
N ASN A 242 -1.10 1.09 7.16
CA ASN A 242 -2.26 0.22 7.44
C ASN A 242 -3.45 0.96 8.08
N ALA A 243 -3.22 2.05 8.82
CA ALA A 243 -4.27 2.90 9.38
C ALA A 243 -5.17 3.57 8.32
N LEU A 244 -4.71 3.64 7.07
CA LEU A 244 -5.47 4.15 5.92
C LEU A 244 -6.19 3.07 5.12
N SER A 245 -6.04 1.79 5.49
CA SER A 245 -6.66 0.65 4.84
C SER A 245 -7.88 0.18 5.65
N PRO A 246 -9.13 0.42 5.15
CA PRO A 246 -10.32 -0.11 5.79
C PRO A 246 -10.27 -1.63 5.90
N THR A 247 -9.74 -2.31 4.89
CA THR A 247 -9.73 -3.77 4.85
C THR A 247 -8.71 -4.36 5.83
N HIS A 248 -7.55 -3.73 6.02
CA HIS A 248 -6.63 -4.15 7.09
C HIS A 248 -7.31 -4.09 8.47
N LEU A 249 -7.94 -2.96 8.80
CA LEU A 249 -8.67 -2.79 10.06
C LEU A 249 -9.85 -3.77 10.18
N TYR A 250 -10.48 -4.09 9.05
CA TYR A 250 -11.56 -5.07 8.98
C TYR A 250 -11.08 -6.48 9.32
N TRP A 251 -9.94 -6.91 8.78
CA TRP A 251 -9.37 -8.22 9.09
C TRP A 251 -8.87 -8.34 10.53
N VAL A 252 -8.37 -7.25 11.13
CA VAL A 252 -8.09 -7.19 12.58
C VAL A 252 -9.36 -7.41 13.41
N GLU A 253 -10.51 -6.95 12.93
CA GLU A 253 -11.80 -7.13 13.59
C GLU A 253 -12.40 -8.52 13.38
N ILE A 254 -12.16 -9.15 12.22
CA ILE A 254 -12.52 -10.55 11.95
C ILE A 254 -11.67 -11.50 12.82
N SER A 255 -10.36 -11.26 12.89
CA SER A 255 -9.45 -12.14 13.65
C SER A 255 -9.75 -12.18 15.14
N LYS A 256 -10.31 -11.10 15.69
CA LYS A 256 -10.83 -11.09 17.07
C LYS A 256 -12.11 -11.90 17.21
N ARG A 257 -12.98 -11.92 16.19
CA ARG A 257 -14.32 -12.55 16.25
C ARG A 257 -14.30 -14.04 15.95
N MET A 258 -13.58 -14.46 14.91
CA MET A 258 -13.61 -15.85 14.43
C MET A 258 -13.23 -16.91 15.48
N PRO A 259 -12.23 -16.69 16.36
CA PRO A 259 -11.88 -17.67 17.39
C PRO A 259 -13.04 -18.00 18.34
N PHE A 260 -14.03 -17.11 18.51
CA PHE A 260 -15.20 -17.34 19.38
C PHE A 260 -16.26 -18.28 18.77
N PHE A 261 -16.19 -18.56 17.47
CA PHE A 261 -17.03 -19.59 16.84
C PHE A 261 -16.53 -21.01 17.10
N LYS A 262 -15.35 -21.15 17.72
CA LYS A 262 -14.75 -22.42 18.12
C LYS A 262 -15.38 -22.93 19.42
N LYS A 263 -16.46 -23.72 19.33
CA LYS A 263 -16.92 -24.54 20.47
C LYS A 263 -15.85 -25.60 20.77
N ASN A 264 -15.11 -25.45 21.87
CA ASN A 264 -14.31 -26.50 22.53
C ASN A 264 -12.87 -26.79 22.02
N ASN A 265 -12.12 -25.81 21.52
CA ASN A 265 -10.67 -25.95 21.22
C ASN A 265 -10.26 -27.04 20.20
N ALA A 266 -11.18 -27.82 19.62
CA ALA A 266 -10.90 -28.83 18.59
C ALA A 266 -10.37 -28.19 17.28
N GLU A 267 -9.45 -28.84 16.57
CA GLU A 267 -9.00 -28.35 15.25
C GLU A 267 -10.20 -28.18 14.31
N CYS A 268 -10.32 -27.00 13.68
CA CYS A 268 -11.32 -26.72 12.66
C CYS A 268 -10.87 -27.38 11.36
N THR A 269 -11.76 -28.10 10.68
CA THR A 269 -11.48 -28.59 9.33
C THR A 269 -11.53 -27.44 8.32
N LEU A 270 -10.86 -27.57 7.17
CA LEU A 270 -10.93 -26.56 6.11
C LEU A 270 -12.35 -26.35 5.59
N VAL A 271 -13.15 -27.42 5.50
CA VAL A 271 -14.55 -27.34 5.05
C VAL A 271 -15.38 -26.51 6.02
N GLU A 272 -15.26 -26.76 7.33
CA GLU A 272 -15.95 -25.96 8.34
C GLU A 272 -15.52 -24.48 8.31
N LEU A 273 -14.24 -24.21 8.03
CA LEU A 273 -13.72 -22.86 7.90
C LEU A 273 -14.27 -22.15 6.65
N GLU A 274 -14.31 -22.83 5.50
CA GLU A 274 -14.89 -22.31 4.25
C GLU A 274 -16.39 -22.03 4.42
N ASP A 275 -17.13 -22.91 5.09
CA ASP A 275 -18.56 -22.73 5.38
C ASP A 275 -18.81 -21.56 6.34
N ALA A 276 -17.88 -21.29 7.26
CA ALA A 276 -18.04 -20.26 8.29
C ALA A 276 -17.52 -18.87 7.89
N ILE A 277 -16.52 -18.78 7.00
CA ILE A 277 -15.82 -17.50 6.74
C ILE A 277 -16.74 -16.48 6.07
N ILE A 278 -17.51 -16.87 5.05
CA ILE A 278 -18.36 -15.94 4.29
C ILE A 278 -19.53 -15.41 5.14
N PRO A 279 -20.28 -16.25 5.88
CA PRO A 279 -21.26 -15.75 6.85
C PRO A 279 -20.65 -14.80 7.87
N THR A 280 -19.47 -15.14 8.42
CA THR A 280 -18.80 -14.30 9.43
C THR A 280 -18.41 -12.94 8.87
N ILE A 281 -17.88 -12.88 7.64
CA ILE A 281 -17.60 -11.63 6.95
C ILE A 281 -18.90 -10.83 6.82
N ASN A 282 -19.97 -11.42 6.29
CA ASN A 282 -21.23 -10.69 6.08
C ASN A 282 -21.86 -10.19 7.37
N GLU A 283 -21.81 -10.96 8.46
CA GLU A 283 -22.32 -10.56 9.78
C GLU A 283 -21.46 -9.46 10.41
N THR A 284 -20.13 -9.60 10.35
CA THR A 284 -19.20 -8.62 10.88
C THR A 284 -19.40 -7.27 10.20
N HIS A 285 -19.56 -7.27 8.87
CA HIS A 285 -19.76 -6.06 8.07
C HIS A 285 -20.91 -5.20 8.57
N LYS A 286 -22.07 -5.81 8.84
CA LYS A 286 -23.30 -5.11 9.30
C LYS A 286 -23.09 -4.31 10.58
N GLY A 287 -22.20 -4.76 11.47
CA GLY A 287 -22.00 -4.15 12.78
C GLY A 287 -20.79 -3.20 12.86
N ILE A 288 -19.76 -3.39 12.03
CA ILE A 288 -18.46 -2.73 12.25
C ILE A 288 -18.00 -1.83 11.10
N TRP A 289 -18.56 -1.97 9.89
CA TRP A 289 -18.03 -1.29 8.70
C TRP A 289 -18.03 0.24 8.82
N GLU A 290 -19.13 0.83 9.29
CA GLU A 290 -19.22 2.28 9.50
C GLU A 290 -18.20 2.78 10.53
N HIS A 291 -17.99 2.02 11.61
CA HIS A 291 -16.98 2.36 12.63
C HIS A 291 -15.55 2.32 12.06
N ILE A 292 -15.26 1.34 11.20
CA ILE A 292 -13.97 1.26 10.51
C ILE A 292 -13.78 2.45 9.57
N LYS A 293 -14.79 2.81 8.77
CA LYS A 293 -14.71 4.00 7.91
C LYS A 293 -14.44 5.26 8.72
N GLN A 294 -15.12 5.43 9.85
CA GLN A 294 -14.89 6.56 10.76
C GLN A 294 -13.46 6.56 11.33
N LYS A 295 -12.93 5.40 11.73
CA LYS A 295 -11.53 5.26 12.17
C LYS A 295 -10.52 5.62 11.08
N VAL A 296 -10.78 5.23 9.84
CA VAL A 296 -9.91 5.57 8.70
C VAL A 296 -9.96 7.07 8.44
N ILE A 297 -11.16 7.67 8.35
CA ILE A 297 -11.32 9.12 8.18
C ILE A 297 -10.63 9.91 9.30
N TYR A 298 -10.74 9.45 10.55
CA TYR A 298 -10.03 10.06 11.67
C TYR A 298 -8.51 9.97 11.50
N SER A 299 -8.01 8.80 11.11
CA SER A 299 -6.57 8.59 10.81
C SER A 299 -6.08 9.51 9.70
N GLU A 300 -6.88 9.69 8.64
CA GLU A 300 -6.59 10.63 7.54
C GLU A 300 -6.45 12.07 8.06
N GLN A 301 -7.41 12.54 8.86
CA GLN A 301 -7.40 13.89 9.43
C GLN A 301 -6.19 14.13 10.36
N VAL A 302 -5.86 13.14 11.20
CA VAL A 302 -4.69 13.19 12.08
C VAL A 302 -3.41 13.27 11.26
N LEU A 303 -3.28 12.46 10.21
CA LEU A 303 -2.09 12.46 9.35
C LEU A 303 -1.90 13.79 8.62
N GLU A 304 -2.95 14.34 8.01
CA GLU A 304 -2.88 15.64 7.34
C GLU A 304 -2.47 16.78 8.26
N LYS A 305 -3.07 16.82 9.46
CA LYS A 305 -2.69 17.80 10.48
C LYS A 305 -1.23 17.64 10.88
N LEU A 306 -0.78 16.41 11.12
CA LEU A 306 0.61 16.15 11.50
C LEU A 306 1.59 16.55 10.40
N TYR A 307 1.24 16.35 9.13
CA TYR A 307 2.10 16.76 8.03
C TYR A 307 2.21 18.26 7.89
N THR A 308 1.08 18.96 7.92
CA THR A 308 1.04 20.42 7.84
C THR A 308 1.89 21.02 8.97
N GLU A 309 1.67 20.57 10.21
CA GLU A 309 2.45 21.05 11.36
C GLU A 309 3.93 20.65 11.31
N THR A 310 4.26 19.50 10.70
CA THR A 310 5.65 19.05 10.54
C THR A 310 6.38 19.90 9.51
N GLU A 311 5.76 20.17 8.37
CA GLU A 311 6.29 21.06 7.34
C GLU A 311 6.54 22.46 7.92
N GLU A 312 5.54 23.05 8.58
CA GLU A 312 5.68 24.34 9.27
C GLU A 312 6.81 24.35 10.31
N ALA A 313 6.98 23.28 11.09
CA ALA A 313 8.04 23.21 12.10
C ALA A 313 9.43 23.05 11.46
N LEU A 314 9.54 22.38 10.33
CA LEU A 314 10.80 22.15 9.63
C LEU A 314 11.34 23.42 8.97
N GLU A 315 10.49 24.39 8.59
CA GLU A 315 10.90 25.71 8.08
C GLU A 315 11.82 26.48 9.05
N TYR A 316 11.71 26.19 10.35
CA TYR A 316 12.51 26.82 11.39
C TYR A 316 13.66 25.93 11.91
N CYS A 317 13.77 24.70 11.39
CA CYS A 317 14.86 23.78 11.73
C CYS A 317 16.06 24.01 10.80
N ASP A 318 17.21 23.38 11.11
CA ASP A 318 18.37 23.44 10.22
C ASP A 318 18.03 22.86 8.83
N PRO A 319 18.29 23.61 7.74
CA PRO A 319 18.04 23.14 6.39
C PRO A 319 18.78 21.84 6.06
N PHE A 320 18.11 20.95 5.30
CA PHE A 320 18.72 19.72 4.79
C PHE A 320 19.88 20.03 3.82
N ASP A 321 20.96 19.24 3.89
CA ASP A 321 22.08 19.31 2.94
C ASP A 321 21.68 18.64 1.62
N VAL A 322 21.15 19.45 0.70
CA VAL A 322 20.68 18.97 -0.62
C VAL A 322 21.80 18.70 -1.63
N LYS A 323 23.06 19.03 -1.31
CA LYS A 323 24.21 18.86 -2.23
C LYS A 323 24.84 17.48 -2.15
N ASN A 324 24.64 16.77 -1.04
CA ASN A 324 25.14 15.41 -0.79
C ASN A 324 24.00 14.43 -0.49
N ILE A 325 22.91 14.50 -1.26
CA ILE A 325 21.85 13.49 -1.16
C ILE A 325 22.41 12.21 -1.77
N ASP A 326 22.63 11.20 -0.94
CA ASP A 326 22.94 9.85 -1.39
C ASP A 326 21.73 9.35 -2.21
N GLN A 327 21.88 9.36 -3.54
CA GLN A 327 20.84 8.92 -4.48
C GLN A 327 20.56 7.41 -4.37
N HIS A 328 21.32 6.69 -3.52
CA HIS A 328 21.23 5.25 -3.31
C HIS A 328 20.62 4.83 -1.98
N ALA A 329 19.95 5.73 -1.24
CA ALA A 329 19.07 5.30 -0.15
C ALA A 329 17.88 4.52 -0.73
N LYS A 330 18.13 3.27 -1.13
CA LYS A 330 17.12 2.30 -1.52
C LYS A 330 16.24 2.10 -0.30
N ILE A 331 15.01 2.57 -0.40
CA ILE A 331 13.90 2.05 0.38
C ILE A 331 13.93 0.53 0.14
N PRO A 332 14.16 -0.31 1.17
CA PRO A 332 14.12 -1.75 0.99
C PRO A 332 12.74 -2.12 0.41
N GLU A 333 12.70 -2.87 -0.69
CA GLU A 333 11.45 -3.35 -1.31
C GLU A 333 10.60 -4.23 -0.35
N TYR A 334 11.15 -4.55 0.82
CA TYR A 334 10.54 -5.34 1.89
C TYR A 334 9.59 -4.51 2.78
N PHE A 335 8.61 -3.82 2.19
CA PHE A 335 7.49 -3.26 2.98
C PHE A 335 6.42 -4.30 3.36
N TYR A 336 6.59 -5.56 2.93
CA TYR A 336 5.64 -6.65 3.18
C TYR A 336 5.91 -7.45 4.46
N LEU A 337 6.97 -7.16 5.22
CA LEU A 337 7.45 -8.07 6.29
C LEU A 337 7.30 -7.55 7.73
N LEU A 338 6.56 -6.47 7.96
CA LEU A 338 6.25 -6.01 9.31
C LEU A 338 4.74 -6.07 9.61
N ASP A 339 4.14 -7.22 9.29
CA ASP A 339 2.92 -7.67 9.94
C ASP A 339 3.29 -8.21 11.33
N GLY A 340 2.97 -7.44 12.37
CA GLY A 340 3.16 -7.89 13.75
C GLY A 340 2.91 -6.86 14.84
N TYR A 341 2.94 -5.55 14.53
CA TYR A 341 2.77 -4.53 15.55
C TYR A 341 2.01 -3.30 15.04
N CYS A 342 0.69 -3.33 15.21
CA CYS A 342 -0.18 -2.17 15.42
C CYS A 342 -1.28 -2.54 16.40
#